data_AF-A0A8I2ZBY9-F1
#
_entry.id   AF-A0A8I2ZBY9-F1
#
_cell.length_a   1.000
_cell.length_b   1.000
_cell.length_c   1.000
_cell.angle_alpha   90.00
_cell.angle_beta   90.00
_cell.angle_gamma   90.00
#
_symmetry.space_group_name_H-M   'P 1'
#
loop_
_entity.id
_entity.type
_entity.pdbx_description
1 polymer ?
#
loop_
_entity_poly.entity_id
_entity_poly.type
_entity_poly.pdbx_seq_one_letter_code
_entity_poly.pdbx_strand_id
1 'polypeptide(L)'
;MCRLAESKLAMGGKELARPESGRTGDTGAAAKLHEGDLYLCADSLDALEGALGAVCEAVDLVFSDGPRRAFVAVRPPGHHCSASYPSGFCWVNNVHVGVMHAALTHGLTHAAIIDFDLHHGDGSQSIAWQHNTRGVSAAKNAQAWKKTSIGYFSLHDINSYPCEMGDEEKVKNASLCIENAHGQNMWNVHLHSWGSEAEFWKLYETKYTVILEKTRSYLQQQAARLRANGQTAAIFFSAGFDASEWETKGMQRHNVNVPTEFYARITQDVIKIAAEEGLGADGRVISVLEGGYSDRALFSGIFSHVCGLAGDQSNPGPPRGRGGLAYEISHRIGIIEEGEPAVQSTEPAGPYEPLPESQNLSSLHAYDPSWWSSAELDNLEVAMGAPPLEPKMPRYATPPTYSSPTQASTARVVNPAKMRRSLSGLSATNGPISRPPTPPAPEVPWTVAAHELSKLLIPSDRQTDSCTAEDLNAEATRARRDRQSLLQPTVPAPATSANASSRPSSRMSLRERKPAKAPAYSESGNGANDDKHSKSRRKTVAGAAVLATDKPSSGVSPIPAATPGSQRTGRRHWGFSRRIF
;
A
#
# COMPACT_ATOMS: atom_id res chain seq x y z
N MET A 1 28.88 4.24 5.04
CA MET A 1 28.81 5.73 4.96
C MET A 1 27.88 6.32 6.02
N CYS A 2 26.71 5.72 6.26
CA CYS A 2 25.60 6.23 7.09
C CYS A 2 26.00 6.91 8.42
N ARG A 3 26.93 6.34 9.21
CA ARG A 3 27.41 6.88 10.49
C ARG A 3 28.00 8.31 10.43
N LEU A 4 28.37 8.82 9.25
CA LEU A 4 28.87 10.18 9.03
C LEU A 4 27.98 11.02 8.10
N ALA A 5 26.90 10.45 7.56
CA ALA A 5 25.97 11.18 6.71
C ALA A 5 25.12 12.16 7.53
N GLU A 6 24.57 11.66 8.64
CA GLU A 6 23.77 12.41 9.62
C GLU A 6 24.44 13.73 10.03
N SER A 7 25.72 13.70 10.43
CA SER A 7 26.45 14.89 10.88
C SER A 7 26.91 15.83 9.76
N LYS A 8 27.13 15.32 8.54
CA LYS A 8 27.44 16.16 7.36
C LYS A 8 26.21 16.93 6.87
N LEU A 9 25.07 16.24 6.74
CA LEU A 9 23.82 16.82 6.26
C LEU A 9 23.27 17.86 7.26
N ALA A 10 23.28 17.55 8.55
CA ALA A 10 22.88 18.48 9.61
C ALA A 10 23.79 19.73 9.75
N MET A 11 24.91 19.77 9.03
CA MET A 11 25.83 20.91 8.94
C MET A 11 25.80 21.61 7.56
N GLY A 12 24.83 21.28 6.70
CA GLY A 12 24.69 21.87 5.36
C GLY A 12 25.72 21.39 4.33
N GLY A 13 26.43 20.30 4.60
CA GLY A 13 27.45 19.74 3.69
C GLY A 13 26.82 19.06 2.47
N LYS A 14 27.17 19.54 1.26
CA LYS A 14 26.55 19.10 0.00
C LYS A 14 26.94 17.72 -0.54
N GLU A 15 27.96 17.04 0.01
CA GLU A 15 28.49 15.83 -0.64
C GLU A 15 28.83 14.67 0.30
N LEU A 16 28.21 13.52 0.01
CA LEU A 16 28.64 12.19 0.43
C LEU A 16 29.72 11.64 -0.51
N ALA A 17 30.79 12.42 -0.72
CA ALA A 17 32.01 11.92 -1.34
C ALA A 17 32.44 10.66 -0.57
N ARG A 18 32.33 9.50 -1.25
CA ARG A 18 32.71 8.20 -0.71
C ARG A 18 34.19 8.32 -0.34
N PRO A 19 34.58 8.18 0.94
CA PRO A 19 36.00 8.13 1.26
C PRO A 19 36.60 7.01 0.42
N GLU A 20 37.66 7.29 -0.34
CA GLU A 20 38.40 6.21 -0.98
C GLU A 20 38.88 5.30 0.15
N SER A 21 38.28 4.11 0.23
CA SER A 21 38.60 3.13 1.25
C SER A 21 39.96 2.55 0.89
N GLY A 22 41.01 3.26 1.31
CA GLY A 22 42.39 2.81 1.24
C GLY A 22 42.48 1.38 1.78
N ARG A 23 43.36 0.57 1.19
CA ARG A 23 43.50 -0.86 1.45
C ARG A 23 44.14 -1.14 2.83
N THR A 24 43.51 -0.67 3.90
CA THR A 24 44.03 -0.73 5.28
C THR A 24 43.49 -1.93 6.04
N GLY A 25 44.09 -3.09 5.79
CA GLY A 25 44.32 -4.15 6.79
C GLY A 25 43.14 -5.05 7.21
N ASP A 26 41.90 -4.57 7.20
CA ASP A 26 40.74 -5.34 7.70
C ASP A 26 39.55 -5.21 6.74
N THR A 27 39.53 -6.08 5.72
CA THR A 27 38.47 -6.13 4.71
C THR A 27 37.78 -7.49 4.74
N GLY A 28 36.87 -7.68 5.70
CA GLY A 28 35.71 -8.53 5.45
C GLY A 28 35.04 -8.07 4.15
N ALA A 29 34.73 -9.02 3.26
CA ALA A 29 34.12 -8.68 1.97
C ALA A 29 32.81 -7.90 2.20
N ALA A 30 32.56 -6.87 1.39
CA ALA A 30 31.30 -6.15 1.44
C ALA A 30 30.16 -7.15 1.25
N ALA A 31 29.22 -7.18 2.19
CA ALA A 31 28.11 -8.13 2.17
C ALA A 31 27.41 -8.06 0.81
N LYS A 32 27.30 -9.21 0.14
CA LYS A 32 26.68 -9.30 -1.17
C LYS A 32 25.21 -8.97 -1.01
N LEU A 33 24.72 -7.93 -1.69
CA LEU A 33 23.29 -7.66 -1.77
C LEU A 33 22.60 -8.86 -2.43
N HIS A 34 21.35 -9.11 -2.03
CA HIS A 34 20.60 -10.25 -2.52
C HIS A 34 20.29 -10.11 -4.03
N GLU A 35 20.41 -11.21 -4.77
CA GLU A 35 20.33 -11.22 -6.23
C GLU A 35 18.95 -11.73 -6.68
N GLY A 36 18.02 -10.80 -6.92
CA GLY A 36 16.70 -11.08 -7.50
C GLY A 36 15.59 -10.14 -7.02
N ASP A 37 15.70 -9.63 -5.81
CA ASP A 37 14.80 -8.65 -5.18
C ASP A 37 15.31 -7.19 -5.28
N LEU A 38 16.61 -7.00 -5.56
CA LEU A 38 17.22 -5.68 -5.69
C LEU A 38 17.73 -5.44 -7.12
N TYR A 39 17.01 -4.59 -7.85
CA TYR A 39 17.34 -4.16 -9.21
C TYR A 39 17.30 -2.63 -9.33
N LEU A 40 18.00 -2.11 -10.35
CA LEU A 40 18.09 -0.69 -10.70
C LEU A 40 18.18 -0.54 -12.23
N CYS A 41 17.45 0.43 -12.78
CA CYS A 41 17.58 0.93 -14.16
C CYS A 41 18.24 2.32 -14.17
N ALA A 42 18.28 2.99 -15.32
CA ALA A 42 18.81 4.35 -15.42
C ALA A 42 17.99 5.35 -14.57
N ASP A 43 16.66 5.23 -14.62
CA ASP A 43 15.70 6.16 -14.02
C ASP A 43 15.41 5.86 -12.54
N SER A 44 16.10 4.87 -11.94
CA SER A 44 15.89 4.48 -10.54
C SER A 44 16.38 5.54 -9.55
N LEU A 45 17.28 6.46 -9.95
CA LEU A 45 17.63 7.61 -9.12
C LEU A 45 16.45 8.59 -9.04
N ASP A 46 15.91 9.01 -10.19
CA ASP A 46 14.75 9.89 -10.30
C ASP A 46 13.50 9.30 -9.60
N ALA A 47 13.31 7.97 -9.67
CA ALA A 47 12.26 7.28 -8.94
C ALA A 47 12.45 7.34 -7.41
N LEU A 48 13.68 7.15 -6.93
CA LEU A 48 14.02 7.26 -5.50
C LEU A 48 13.87 8.71 -4.99
N GLU A 49 14.40 9.68 -5.72
CA GLU A 49 14.30 11.10 -5.35
C GLU A 49 12.84 11.58 -5.40
N GLY A 50 12.05 11.13 -6.39
CA GLY A 50 10.62 11.40 -6.47
C GLY A 50 9.81 10.76 -5.33
N ALA A 51 10.11 9.51 -4.96
CA ALA A 51 9.45 8.83 -3.85
C ALA A 51 9.68 9.55 -2.51
N LEU A 52 10.94 9.92 -2.22
CA LEU A 52 11.29 10.65 -1.02
C LEU A 52 10.74 12.08 -1.03
N GLY A 53 10.75 12.75 -2.18
CA GLY A 53 10.17 14.08 -2.36
C GLY A 53 8.67 14.11 -2.04
N ALA A 54 7.90 13.17 -2.59
CA ALA A 54 6.46 13.07 -2.35
C ALA A 54 6.11 12.77 -0.87
N VAL A 55 6.92 11.95 -0.17
CA VAL A 55 6.75 11.71 1.28
C VAL A 55 7.05 12.97 2.09
N CYS A 56 8.10 13.71 1.75
CA CYS A 56 8.42 14.98 2.41
C CYS A 56 7.34 16.05 2.17
N GLU A 57 6.84 16.19 0.94
CA GLU A 57 5.74 17.12 0.60
C GLU A 57 4.46 16.77 1.36
N ALA A 58 4.09 15.48 1.43
CA ALA A 58 2.94 15.04 2.20
C ALA A 58 3.07 15.34 3.70
N VAL A 59 4.27 15.21 4.27
CA VAL A 59 4.57 15.64 5.64
C VAL A 59 4.44 17.17 5.79
N ASP A 60 5.02 17.95 4.87
CA ASP A 60 4.94 19.41 4.91
C ASP A 60 3.48 19.91 4.85
N LEU A 61 2.65 19.30 4.00
CA LEU A 61 1.22 19.58 3.92
C LEU A 61 0.48 19.22 5.21
N VAL A 62 0.71 18.03 5.79
CA VAL A 62 -0.02 17.51 6.96
C VAL A 62 0.31 18.25 8.27
N PHE A 63 1.54 18.77 8.40
CA PHE A 63 1.97 19.55 9.57
C PHE A 63 1.67 21.05 9.46
N SER A 64 1.40 21.57 8.25
CA SER A 64 0.95 22.95 8.01
C SER A 64 -0.55 23.16 8.33
N ASP A 65 -1.14 24.27 7.88
CA ASP A 65 -2.60 24.50 7.89
C ASP A 65 -3.34 23.77 6.75
N GLY A 66 -2.71 22.75 6.16
CA GLY A 66 -3.24 21.92 5.07
C GLY A 66 -4.08 20.71 5.53
N PRO A 67 -4.26 19.69 4.67
CA PRO A 67 -5.05 18.50 4.99
C PRO A 67 -4.35 17.67 6.08
N ARG A 68 -5.07 17.25 7.12
CA ARG A 68 -4.48 16.43 8.21
C ARG A 68 -4.12 15.00 7.81
N ARG A 69 -4.51 14.54 6.62
CA ARG A 69 -4.37 13.15 6.18
C ARG A 69 -3.84 13.11 4.75
N ALA A 70 -2.87 12.22 4.48
CA ALA A 70 -2.29 12.02 3.15
C ALA A 70 -2.08 10.53 2.84
N PHE A 71 -2.27 10.17 1.57
CA PHE A 71 -1.81 8.91 0.97
C PHE A 71 -0.76 9.21 -0.10
N VAL A 72 0.36 8.48 -0.06
CA VAL A 72 1.55 8.74 -0.86
C VAL A 72 1.86 7.50 -1.69
N ALA A 73 1.33 7.49 -2.92
CA ALA A 73 1.53 6.42 -3.89
C ALA A 73 2.93 6.55 -4.53
N VAL A 74 3.89 5.77 -4.05
CA VAL A 74 5.31 5.85 -4.46
C VAL A 74 5.90 4.47 -4.76
N ARG A 75 6.93 4.44 -5.60
CA ARG A 75 7.78 3.28 -5.86
C ARG A 75 9.23 3.78 -6.03
N PRO A 76 10.26 3.06 -5.55
CA PRO A 76 10.20 1.77 -4.85
C PRO A 76 9.68 1.86 -3.41
N PRO A 77 9.27 0.74 -2.80
CA PRO A 77 8.91 0.64 -1.38
C PRO A 77 10.12 0.86 -0.46
N GLY A 78 9.90 0.85 0.86
CA GLY A 78 10.90 1.18 1.86
C GLY A 78 10.99 0.31 3.13
N HIS A 79 9.92 -0.36 3.58
CA HIS A 79 9.89 -0.94 4.94
C HIS A 79 10.94 -2.03 5.24
N HIS A 80 11.44 -2.78 4.25
CA HIS A 80 12.55 -3.73 4.41
C HIS A 80 13.94 -3.08 4.44
N CYS A 81 14.09 -1.83 3.98
CA CYS A 81 15.38 -1.18 4.01
C CYS A 81 15.76 -0.81 5.45
N SER A 82 16.87 -1.35 5.94
CA SER A 82 17.46 -0.95 7.22
C SER A 82 18.41 0.25 7.05
N ALA A 83 18.94 0.78 8.15
CA ALA A 83 19.85 1.93 8.16
C ALA A 83 21.18 1.74 7.38
N SER A 84 21.51 0.52 6.95
CA SER A 84 22.73 0.24 6.17
C SER A 84 22.66 -0.99 5.24
N TYR A 85 21.48 -1.57 5.03
CA TYR A 85 21.28 -2.74 4.18
C TYR A 85 19.89 -2.65 3.51
N PRO A 86 19.82 -2.53 2.17
CA PRO A 86 18.59 -2.64 1.38
C PRO A 86 18.25 -4.12 1.14
N SER A 87 16.97 -4.41 0.94
CA SER A 87 16.41 -5.76 0.76
C SER A 87 14.93 -5.66 0.36
N GLY A 88 14.36 -6.72 -0.23
CA GLY A 88 12.91 -6.82 -0.49
C GLY A 88 12.36 -5.66 -1.32
N PHE A 89 12.98 -5.40 -2.48
CA PHE A 89 12.73 -4.22 -3.34
C PHE A 89 13.05 -2.84 -2.71
N CYS A 90 13.28 -2.76 -1.39
CA CYS A 90 13.43 -1.52 -0.65
C CYS A 90 14.88 -1.03 -0.66
N TRP A 91 15.11 0.11 -1.31
CA TRP A 91 16.43 0.76 -1.40
C TRP A 91 16.65 1.89 -0.38
N VAL A 92 15.58 2.55 0.07
CA VAL A 92 15.57 3.58 1.12
C VAL A 92 14.26 3.43 1.91
N ASN A 93 14.30 3.58 3.24
CA ASN A 93 13.09 3.48 4.05
C ASN A 93 12.27 4.78 4.02
N ASN A 94 11.29 4.82 3.10
CA ASN A 94 10.44 5.98 2.82
C ASN A 94 9.76 6.54 4.09
N VAL A 95 9.10 5.68 4.88
CA VAL A 95 8.40 6.09 6.11
C VAL A 95 9.37 6.70 7.14
N HIS A 96 10.53 6.09 7.38
CA HIS A 96 11.52 6.66 8.30
C HIS A 96 12.13 7.97 7.79
N VAL A 97 12.24 8.19 6.48
CA VAL A 97 12.61 9.52 5.94
C VAL A 97 11.51 10.55 6.24
N GLY A 98 10.23 10.21 6.05
CA GLY A 98 9.10 11.07 6.43
C GLY A 98 9.07 11.43 7.92
N VAL A 99 9.27 10.44 8.81
CA VAL A 99 9.40 10.65 10.26
C VAL A 99 10.57 11.58 10.59
N MET A 100 11.73 11.40 9.94
CA MET A 100 12.89 12.25 10.18
C MET A 100 12.74 13.67 9.62
N HIS A 101 12.08 13.84 8.47
CA HIS A 101 11.73 15.16 7.93
C HIS A 101 10.77 15.90 8.86
N ALA A 102 9.72 15.23 9.36
CA ALA A 102 8.82 15.78 10.37
C ALA A 102 9.56 16.20 11.67
N ALA A 103 10.57 15.43 12.10
CA ALA A 103 11.37 15.73 13.29
C ALA A 103 12.34 16.90 13.10
N LEU A 104 12.89 17.05 11.89
CA LEU A 104 13.85 18.11 11.55
C LEU A 104 13.17 19.44 11.20
N THR A 105 12.05 19.39 10.47
CA THR A 105 11.37 20.54 9.89
C THR A 105 10.21 21.04 10.75
N HIS A 106 9.41 20.12 11.32
CA HIS A 106 8.17 20.43 12.06
C HIS A 106 8.23 20.13 13.56
N GLY A 107 9.39 19.71 14.07
CA GLY A 107 9.61 19.47 15.50
C GLY A 107 8.90 18.23 16.08
N LEU A 108 8.50 17.27 15.24
CA LEU A 108 7.90 15.99 15.65
C LEU A 108 8.67 15.35 16.82
N THR A 109 7.99 15.17 17.95
CA THR A 109 8.59 14.64 19.18
C THR A 109 8.43 13.12 19.31
N HIS A 110 7.42 12.53 18.65
CA HIS A 110 7.25 11.09 18.57
C HIS A 110 6.35 10.66 17.40
N ALA A 111 6.63 9.51 16.77
CA ALA A 111 5.77 8.91 15.75
C ALA A 111 5.41 7.47 16.10
N ALA A 112 4.21 7.06 15.70
CA ALA A 112 3.84 5.66 15.60
C ALA A 112 3.85 5.24 14.13
N ILE A 113 4.52 4.15 13.79
CA ILE A 113 4.45 3.49 12.49
C ILE A 113 3.54 2.27 12.64
N ILE A 114 2.49 2.20 11.84
CA ILE A 114 1.64 1.01 11.69
C ILE A 114 1.95 0.40 10.33
N ASP A 115 2.35 -0.86 10.33
CA ASP A 115 2.73 -1.61 9.13
C ASP A 115 1.71 -2.73 8.90
N PHE A 116 1.00 -2.68 7.77
CA PHE A 116 0.00 -3.69 7.38
C PHE A 116 0.33 -4.42 6.07
N ASP A 117 1.54 -4.23 5.56
CA ASP A 117 2.10 -5.07 4.50
C ASP A 117 2.10 -6.55 4.92
N LEU A 118 1.96 -7.47 3.97
CA LEU A 118 2.00 -8.91 4.27
C LEU A 118 3.34 -9.34 4.90
N HIS A 119 4.40 -8.61 4.59
CA HIS A 119 5.77 -8.90 4.98
C HIS A 119 6.18 -8.13 6.24
N HIS A 120 7.05 -8.72 7.07
CA HIS A 120 7.56 -8.01 8.25
C HIS A 120 8.56 -6.92 7.83
N GLY A 121 8.25 -5.66 8.07
CA GLY A 121 9.13 -4.51 7.88
C GLY A 121 10.33 -4.49 8.85
N ASP A 122 11.20 -5.48 8.72
CA ASP A 122 12.41 -5.70 9.51
C ASP A 122 13.38 -4.51 9.45
N GLY A 123 13.47 -3.85 8.28
CA GLY A 123 14.16 -2.59 8.09
C GLY A 123 13.59 -1.47 8.96
N SER A 124 12.28 -1.24 8.91
CA SER A 124 11.54 -0.27 9.71
C SER A 124 11.69 -0.52 11.22
N GLN A 125 11.57 -1.77 11.66
CA GLN A 125 11.81 -2.17 13.06
C GLN A 125 13.26 -1.89 13.48
N SER A 126 14.24 -2.25 12.64
CA SER A 126 15.67 -2.06 12.90
C SER A 126 16.05 -0.57 12.99
N ILE A 127 15.52 0.28 12.11
CA ILE A 127 15.77 1.73 12.16
C ILE A 127 15.14 2.34 13.42
N ALA A 128 13.89 2.00 13.74
CA ALA A 128 13.20 2.48 14.95
C ALA A 128 13.98 2.08 16.21
N TRP A 129 14.40 0.80 16.31
CA TRP A 129 15.19 0.30 17.44
C TRP A 129 16.51 1.06 17.60
N GLN A 130 17.25 1.25 16.50
CA GLN A 130 18.52 1.98 16.51
C GLN A 130 18.33 3.47 16.83
N HIS A 131 17.26 4.11 16.35
CA HIS A 131 16.95 5.50 16.67
C HIS A 131 16.63 5.65 18.17
N ASN A 132 15.67 4.89 18.70
CA ASN A 132 15.29 4.93 20.11
C ASN A 132 16.51 4.69 21.02
N THR A 133 17.37 3.71 20.70
CA THR A 133 18.61 3.43 21.45
C THR A 133 19.53 4.66 21.50
N ARG A 134 19.71 5.38 20.38
CA ARG A 134 20.49 6.62 20.34
C ARG A 134 19.82 7.74 21.15
N GLY A 135 18.50 7.90 21.05
CA GLY A 135 17.76 8.97 21.73
C GLY A 135 17.67 8.81 23.25
N VAL A 136 17.49 7.58 23.74
CA VAL A 136 17.59 7.26 25.18
C VAL A 136 18.99 7.53 25.73
N SER A 137 20.02 7.28 24.92
CA SER A 137 21.43 7.50 25.28
C SER A 137 21.91 8.95 25.08
N ALA A 138 21.07 9.84 24.55
CA ALA A 138 21.47 11.18 24.15
C ALA A 138 21.70 12.11 25.36
N ALA A 139 22.67 13.01 25.25
CA ALA A 139 22.89 14.08 26.23
C ALA A 139 21.64 14.97 26.35
N LYS A 140 21.36 15.52 27.54
CA LYS A 140 20.16 16.35 27.78
C LYS A 140 20.01 17.49 26.77
N ASN A 141 21.13 18.15 26.45
CA ASN A 141 21.25 19.26 25.50
C ASN A 141 21.39 18.82 24.01
N ALA A 142 21.22 17.53 23.68
CA ALA A 142 21.14 17.11 22.29
C ALA A 142 19.95 17.76 21.57
N GLN A 143 20.07 17.93 20.25
CA GLN A 143 19.00 18.44 19.38
C GLN A 143 17.71 17.61 19.54
N ALA A 144 16.55 18.25 19.42
CA ALA A 144 15.24 17.63 19.69
C ALA A 144 15.01 16.35 18.86
N TRP A 145 15.25 16.42 17.55
CA TRP A 145 15.10 15.31 16.60
C TRP A 145 15.94 14.07 16.90
N LYS A 146 17.04 14.19 17.67
CA LYS A 146 17.85 13.04 18.12
C LYS A 146 17.21 12.27 19.27
N LYS A 147 16.13 12.81 19.85
CA LYS A 147 15.35 12.26 20.97
C LYS A 147 13.90 11.97 20.57
N THR A 148 13.56 12.13 19.29
CA THR A 148 12.25 11.74 18.75
C THR A 148 12.05 10.25 18.97
N SER A 149 10.95 9.86 19.60
CA SER A 149 10.65 8.44 19.81
C SER A 149 9.93 7.87 18.59
N ILE A 150 10.19 6.60 18.27
CA ILE A 150 9.48 5.88 17.21
C ILE A 150 8.91 4.58 17.77
N GLY A 151 7.59 4.45 17.78
CA GLY A 151 6.90 3.18 17.98
C GLY A 151 6.65 2.47 16.65
N TYR A 152 6.71 1.15 16.61
CA TYR A 152 6.45 0.35 15.41
C TYR A 152 5.51 -0.82 15.74
N PHE A 153 4.41 -0.93 15.00
CA PHE A 153 3.32 -1.87 15.26
C PHE A 153 2.97 -2.54 13.94
N SER A 154 3.15 -3.86 13.82
CA SER A 154 3.07 -4.56 12.53
C SER A 154 2.12 -5.75 12.58
N LEU A 155 1.37 -5.93 11.49
CA LEU A 155 0.47 -7.06 11.26
C LEU A 155 0.84 -7.73 9.93
N HIS A 156 1.51 -8.88 10.00
CA HIS A 156 2.13 -9.55 8.84
C HIS A 156 2.00 -11.08 8.92
N ASP A 157 2.34 -11.80 7.85
CA ASP A 157 2.48 -13.26 7.85
C ASP A 157 3.90 -13.68 8.22
N ILE A 158 4.05 -14.30 9.39
CA ILE A 158 5.33 -14.79 9.94
C ILE A 158 6.02 -15.89 9.11
N ASN A 159 5.30 -16.50 8.16
CA ASN A 159 5.84 -17.53 7.27
C ASN A 159 6.26 -16.96 5.90
N SER A 160 5.94 -15.70 5.63
CA SER A 160 6.35 -14.97 4.42
C SER A 160 7.67 -14.22 4.65
N TYR A 161 8.15 -13.50 3.63
CA TYR A 161 9.40 -12.77 3.68
C TYR A 161 9.42 -11.74 4.84
N PRO A 162 10.53 -11.57 5.58
CA PRO A 162 11.85 -12.17 5.37
C PRO A 162 12.04 -13.51 6.11
N CYS A 163 10.99 -14.09 6.70
CA CYS A 163 11.04 -15.27 7.57
C CYS A 163 10.80 -16.60 6.85
N GLU A 164 10.67 -16.60 5.53
CA GLU A 164 10.22 -17.72 4.69
C GLU A 164 11.13 -18.95 4.72
N MET A 165 12.39 -18.77 5.12
CA MET A 165 13.38 -19.84 5.30
C MET A 165 13.49 -20.34 6.76
N GLY A 166 12.67 -19.83 7.69
CA GLY A 166 12.65 -20.24 9.09
C GLY A 166 13.86 -19.78 9.92
N ASP A 167 14.50 -18.67 9.53
CA ASP A 167 15.69 -18.14 10.21
C ASP A 167 15.39 -17.75 11.68
N GLU A 168 16.23 -18.22 12.61
CA GLU A 168 15.99 -18.08 14.05
C GLU A 168 16.05 -16.62 14.53
N GLU A 169 16.89 -15.76 13.94
CA GLU A 169 16.96 -14.36 14.33
C GLU A 169 15.79 -13.57 13.74
N LYS A 170 15.49 -13.76 12.45
CA LYS A 170 14.37 -13.09 11.79
C LYS A 170 13.02 -13.45 12.42
N VAL A 171 12.74 -14.74 12.63
CA VAL A 171 11.47 -15.20 13.23
C VAL A 171 11.30 -14.66 14.65
N LYS A 172 12.38 -14.54 15.44
CA LYS A 172 12.33 -13.87 16.76
C LYS A 172 12.05 -12.37 16.63
N ASN A 173 12.71 -11.69 15.69
CA ASN A 173 12.51 -10.25 15.47
C ASN A 173 11.09 -9.94 14.99
N ALA A 174 10.54 -10.73 14.07
CA ALA A 174 9.15 -10.66 13.63
C ALA A 174 8.13 -11.16 14.67
N SER A 175 8.59 -11.79 15.77
CA SER A 175 7.76 -12.18 16.93
C SER A 175 7.92 -11.22 18.12
N LEU A 176 8.59 -10.08 17.96
CA LEU A 176 8.97 -9.22 19.07
C LEU A 176 7.78 -8.36 19.56
N CYS A 177 7.45 -8.50 20.86
CA CYS A 177 6.48 -7.67 21.56
C CYS A 177 7.12 -7.05 22.80
N ILE A 178 7.28 -5.73 22.80
CA ILE A 178 8.01 -4.96 23.83
C ILE A 178 7.39 -3.57 23.99
N GLU A 179 7.05 -3.21 25.22
CA GLU A 179 6.38 -1.94 25.56
C GLU A 179 7.20 -1.18 26.60
N ASN A 180 7.66 0.02 26.24
CA ASN A 180 8.47 0.97 27.00
C ASN A 180 9.79 0.43 27.65
N ALA A 181 10.15 -0.84 27.47
CA ALA A 181 11.37 -1.41 28.00
C ALA A 181 12.61 -0.89 27.22
N HIS A 182 13.59 -0.33 27.94
CA HIS A 182 14.75 0.37 27.37
C HIS A 182 14.39 1.49 26.36
N GLY A 183 13.17 2.05 26.48
CA GLY A 183 12.63 3.06 25.55
C GLY A 183 12.17 2.51 24.20
N GLN A 184 12.07 1.18 24.05
CA GLN A 184 11.59 0.51 22.85
C GLN A 184 10.10 0.23 22.93
N ASN A 185 9.41 0.41 21.81
CA ASN A 185 7.98 0.17 21.66
C ASN A 185 7.76 -0.51 20.30
N MET A 186 7.79 -1.84 20.30
CA MET A 186 7.61 -2.67 19.10
C MET A 186 6.53 -3.70 19.39
N TRP A 187 5.53 -3.85 18.53
CA TRP A 187 4.51 -4.89 18.71
C TRP A 187 4.16 -5.56 17.39
N ASN A 188 4.60 -6.80 17.23
CA ASN A 188 4.33 -7.61 16.06
C ASN A 188 3.16 -8.56 16.30
N VAL A 189 2.27 -8.69 15.32
CA VAL A 189 1.12 -9.59 15.35
C VAL A 189 1.09 -10.41 14.07
N HIS A 190 0.93 -11.72 14.22
CA HIS A 190 0.87 -12.62 13.07
C HIS A 190 -0.56 -12.77 12.57
N LEU A 191 -0.78 -12.45 11.30
CA LEU A 191 -1.98 -12.80 10.54
C LEU A 191 -2.24 -14.31 10.59
N HIS A 192 -3.50 -14.71 10.49
CA HIS A 192 -3.95 -16.09 10.64
C HIS A 192 -4.94 -16.45 9.54
N SER A 193 -4.91 -17.70 9.10
CA SER A 193 -5.87 -18.26 8.15
C SER A 193 -7.29 -18.27 8.73
N TRP A 194 -8.27 -17.96 7.90
CA TRP A 194 -9.70 -17.95 8.23
C TRP A 194 -10.51 -18.71 7.18
N GLY A 195 -11.64 -19.30 7.58
CA GLY A 195 -12.56 -20.06 6.71
C GLY A 195 -13.86 -19.32 6.38
N SER A 196 -14.12 -18.18 7.02
CA SER A 196 -15.24 -17.28 6.68
C SER A 196 -14.93 -15.85 7.10
N GLU A 197 -15.55 -14.86 6.44
CA GLU A 197 -15.29 -13.43 6.74
C GLU A 197 -15.65 -13.06 8.20
N ALA A 198 -16.70 -13.67 8.76
CA ALA A 198 -17.06 -13.51 10.17
C ALA A 198 -15.98 -14.07 11.13
N GLU A 199 -15.18 -15.04 10.69
CA GLU A 199 -14.00 -15.51 11.43
C GLU A 199 -12.83 -14.53 11.29
N PHE A 200 -12.61 -13.92 10.12
CA PHE A 200 -11.65 -12.84 9.95
C PHE A 200 -11.98 -11.66 10.88
N TRP A 201 -13.24 -11.20 10.93
CA TRP A 201 -13.61 -10.08 11.81
C TRP A 201 -13.49 -10.42 13.29
N LYS A 202 -13.74 -11.68 13.68
CA LYS A 202 -13.44 -12.17 15.02
C LYS A 202 -11.92 -12.16 15.31
N LEU A 203 -11.07 -12.52 14.36
CA LEU A 203 -9.61 -12.39 14.48
C LEU A 203 -9.17 -10.92 14.56
N TYR A 204 -9.78 -10.02 13.78
CA TYR A 204 -9.53 -8.58 13.89
C TYR A 204 -9.82 -8.09 15.31
N GLU A 205 -11.04 -8.32 15.80
CA GLU A 205 -11.52 -7.81 17.10
C GLU A 205 -10.81 -8.42 18.30
N THR A 206 -10.43 -9.70 18.25
CA THR A 206 -9.80 -10.41 19.39
C THR A 206 -8.27 -10.49 19.34
N LYS A 207 -7.64 -10.27 18.18
CA LYS A 207 -6.19 -10.43 18.01
C LYS A 207 -5.51 -9.26 17.30
N TYR A 208 -6.06 -8.70 16.23
CA TYR A 208 -5.34 -7.67 15.46
C TYR A 208 -5.49 -6.27 16.07
N THR A 209 -6.63 -5.95 16.68
CA THR A 209 -6.89 -4.70 17.43
C THR A 209 -5.83 -4.35 18.49
N VAL A 210 -5.03 -5.32 18.96
CA VAL A 210 -3.93 -5.06 19.90
C VAL A 210 -2.88 -4.09 19.33
N ILE A 211 -2.66 -4.03 18.01
CA ILE A 211 -1.72 -3.05 17.40
C ILE A 211 -2.22 -1.61 17.59
N LEU A 212 -3.54 -1.42 17.54
CA LEU A 212 -4.21 -0.14 17.74
C LEU A 212 -4.13 0.30 19.20
N GLU A 213 -4.41 -0.62 20.12
CA GLU A 213 -4.32 -0.34 21.57
C GLU A 213 -2.86 -0.10 22.02
N LYS A 214 -1.88 -0.81 21.44
CA LYS A 214 -0.46 -0.55 21.71
C LYS A 214 0.02 0.75 21.08
N THR A 215 -0.52 1.14 19.93
CA THR A 215 -0.31 2.48 19.35
C THR A 215 -0.86 3.57 20.28
N ARG A 216 -2.10 3.45 20.73
CA ARG A 216 -2.73 4.38 21.69
C ARG A 216 -1.91 4.48 22.98
N SER A 217 -1.60 3.34 23.62
CA SER A 217 -0.79 3.27 24.85
C SER A 217 0.55 4.00 24.68
N TYR A 218 1.25 3.76 23.56
CA TYR A 218 2.52 4.41 23.24
C TYR A 218 2.40 5.93 23.10
N LEU A 219 1.42 6.41 22.31
CA LEU A 219 1.17 7.84 22.10
C LEU A 219 0.82 8.53 23.42
N GLN A 220 -0.08 7.95 24.22
CA GLN A 220 -0.44 8.44 25.56
C GLN A 220 0.79 8.56 26.48
N GLN A 221 1.67 7.55 26.48
CA GLN A 221 2.88 7.54 27.30
C GLN A 221 3.90 8.61 26.88
N GLN A 222 4.13 8.82 25.57
CA GLN A 222 5.05 9.89 25.13
C GLN A 222 4.45 11.29 25.32
N ALA A 223 3.16 11.49 25.06
CA ALA A 223 2.47 12.74 25.35
C ALA A 223 2.55 13.08 26.85
N ALA A 224 2.18 12.17 27.74
CA ALA A 224 2.27 12.37 29.19
C ALA A 224 3.70 12.72 29.67
N ARG A 225 4.72 12.12 29.05
CA ARG A 225 6.14 12.39 29.30
C ARG A 225 6.61 13.77 28.79
N LEU A 226 6.00 14.29 27.72
CA LEU A 226 6.44 15.49 27.00
C LEU A 226 5.56 16.73 27.26
N ARG A 227 4.40 16.57 27.89
CA ARG A 227 3.39 17.61 28.18
C ARG A 227 3.92 18.98 28.66
N ALA A 228 5.03 19.01 29.39
CA ALA A 228 5.64 20.24 29.91
C ALA A 228 6.59 20.97 28.91
N ASN A 229 7.02 20.30 27.84
CA ASN A 229 8.01 20.79 26.87
C ASN A 229 7.40 21.06 25.48
N GLY A 230 6.09 20.86 25.32
CA GLY A 230 5.44 20.73 24.01
C GLY A 230 5.48 19.29 23.49
N GLN A 231 4.44 18.91 22.74
CA GLN A 231 4.28 17.58 22.16
C GLN A 231 3.72 17.72 20.74
N THR A 232 4.30 16.98 19.81
CA THR A 232 3.85 16.93 18.42
C THR A 232 4.06 15.51 17.93
N ALA A 233 2.99 14.87 17.48
CA ALA A 233 2.97 13.51 16.99
C ALA A 233 2.33 13.44 15.59
N ALA A 234 2.52 12.29 14.95
CA ALA A 234 1.76 11.82 13.80
C ALA A 234 1.78 10.29 13.79
N ILE A 235 0.80 9.69 13.12
CA ILE A 235 0.80 8.26 12.81
C ILE A 235 1.20 8.10 11.34
N PHE A 236 2.13 7.20 11.08
CA PHE A 236 2.54 6.82 9.74
C PHE A 236 2.04 5.41 9.42
N PHE A 237 1.58 5.18 8.19
CA PHE A 237 1.33 3.84 7.68
C PHE A 237 2.43 3.43 6.69
N SER A 238 3.05 2.27 6.92
CA SER A 238 3.60 1.43 5.86
C SER A 238 2.42 0.62 5.30
N ALA A 239 1.97 0.97 4.10
CA ALA A 239 0.72 0.48 3.52
C ALA A 239 1.01 -0.44 2.33
N GLY A 240 1.18 -1.73 2.62
CA GLY A 240 1.23 -2.79 1.62
C GLY A 240 -0.15 -3.39 1.34
N PHE A 241 -0.42 -3.69 0.08
CA PHE A 241 -1.70 -4.28 -0.37
C PHE A 241 -1.57 -5.73 -0.85
N ASP A 242 -0.40 -6.34 -0.66
CA ASP A 242 -0.11 -7.75 -0.94
C ASP A 242 -0.75 -8.74 0.07
N ALA A 243 -1.23 -8.26 1.21
CA ALA A 243 -2.08 -9.05 2.10
C ALA A 243 -3.50 -9.29 1.54
N SER A 244 -3.90 -8.64 0.43
CA SER A 244 -5.28 -8.64 -0.07
C SER A 244 -5.78 -10.03 -0.51
N GLU A 245 -7.06 -10.31 -0.28
CA GLU A 245 -7.78 -11.47 -0.83
C GLU A 245 -7.71 -11.56 -2.38
N TRP A 246 -7.43 -10.44 -3.06
CA TRP A 246 -7.31 -10.33 -4.52
C TRP A 246 -5.86 -10.48 -5.05
N GLU A 247 -4.89 -10.78 -4.18
CA GLU A 247 -3.54 -11.10 -4.63
C GLU A 247 -3.47 -12.44 -5.37
N THR A 248 -2.38 -12.61 -6.11
CA THR A 248 -1.93 -13.89 -6.63
C THR A 248 -1.81 -14.96 -5.53
N LYS A 249 -1.98 -16.22 -5.92
CA LYS A 249 -1.66 -17.39 -5.08
C LYS A 249 -0.20 -17.47 -4.64
N GLY A 250 0.67 -16.58 -5.17
CA GLY A 250 2.05 -16.41 -4.75
C GLY A 250 2.17 -15.62 -3.44
N MET A 251 1.34 -14.61 -3.18
CA MET A 251 1.36 -13.92 -1.89
C MET A 251 0.55 -14.71 -0.85
N GLN A 252 -0.62 -15.22 -1.24
CA GLN A 252 -1.51 -16.01 -0.36
C GLN A 252 -1.01 -17.45 -0.04
N ARG A 253 0.31 -17.68 -0.06
CA ARG A 253 0.96 -19.01 -0.01
C ARG A 253 0.62 -19.84 1.23
N HIS A 254 0.28 -19.19 2.34
CA HIS A 254 -0.01 -19.83 3.62
C HIS A 254 -1.51 -19.83 3.97
N ASN A 255 -2.39 -19.56 2.99
CA ASN A 255 -3.83 -19.33 3.19
C ASN A 255 -4.09 -18.18 4.21
N VAL A 256 -3.26 -17.15 4.10
CA VAL A 256 -3.32 -15.91 4.89
C VAL A 256 -3.55 -14.76 3.92
N ASN A 257 -4.57 -13.95 4.21
CA ASN A 257 -4.96 -12.75 3.49
C ASN A 257 -5.91 -11.90 4.37
N VAL A 258 -6.29 -10.72 3.89
CA VAL A 258 -7.30 -9.83 4.49
C VAL A 258 -8.41 -9.51 3.47
N PRO A 259 -9.70 -9.47 3.89
CA PRO A 259 -10.79 -8.94 3.06
C PRO A 259 -10.55 -7.46 2.72
N THR A 260 -11.08 -6.99 1.58
CA THR A 260 -10.84 -5.62 1.10
C THR A 260 -11.31 -4.54 2.08
N GLU A 261 -12.34 -4.80 2.90
CA GLU A 261 -12.79 -3.88 3.95
C GLU A 261 -11.80 -3.69 5.12
N PHE A 262 -10.85 -4.62 5.33
CA PHE A 262 -9.82 -4.47 6.36
C PHE A 262 -9.10 -3.11 6.24
N TYR A 263 -8.72 -2.73 5.01
CA TYR A 263 -7.98 -1.49 4.73
C TYR A 263 -8.77 -0.23 5.08
N ALA A 264 -10.09 -0.20 4.83
CA ALA A 264 -10.95 0.90 5.28
C ALA A 264 -11.08 0.92 6.81
N ARG A 265 -11.35 -0.23 7.44
CA ARG A 265 -11.68 -0.33 8.87
C ARG A 265 -10.49 -0.07 9.78
N ILE A 266 -9.31 -0.63 9.49
CA ILE A 266 -8.07 -0.34 10.24
C ILE A 266 -7.74 1.16 10.17
N THR A 267 -7.89 1.75 9.00
CA THR A 267 -7.54 3.16 8.76
C THR A 267 -8.51 4.11 9.43
N GLN A 268 -9.81 3.81 9.43
CA GLN A 268 -10.77 4.55 10.26
C GLN A 268 -10.45 4.43 11.77
N ASP A 269 -10.08 3.25 12.26
CA ASP A 269 -9.72 3.07 13.68
C ASP A 269 -8.43 3.82 14.06
N VAL A 270 -7.44 3.88 13.16
CA VAL A 270 -6.22 4.68 13.34
C VAL A 270 -6.48 6.18 13.28
N ILE A 271 -7.39 6.64 12.40
CA ILE A 271 -7.79 8.05 12.34
C ILE A 271 -8.50 8.48 13.62
N LYS A 272 -9.35 7.62 14.20
CA LYS A 272 -9.98 7.87 15.52
C LYS A 272 -8.91 8.07 16.59
N ILE A 273 -7.87 7.21 16.62
CA ILE A 273 -6.72 7.36 17.54
C ILE A 273 -5.95 8.66 17.25
N ALA A 274 -5.65 8.98 15.99
CA ALA A 274 -4.96 10.23 15.65
C ALA A 274 -5.74 11.49 16.08
N ALA A 275 -7.08 11.41 16.13
CA ALA A 275 -7.97 12.47 16.58
C ALA A 275 -8.20 12.50 18.12
N GLU A 276 -7.69 11.54 18.90
CA GLU A 276 -7.83 11.54 20.36
C GLU A 276 -7.10 12.76 20.98
N GLU A 277 -7.85 13.57 21.74
CA GLU A 277 -7.30 14.75 22.40
C GLU A 277 -6.16 14.39 23.36
N GLY A 278 -5.15 15.27 23.42
CA GLY A 278 -4.03 15.11 24.34
C GLY A 278 -2.97 14.11 23.92
N LEU A 279 -3.15 13.33 22.84
CA LEU A 279 -2.05 12.56 22.23
C LEU A 279 -1.06 13.47 21.48
N GLY A 280 -1.50 14.66 21.06
CA GLY A 280 -0.71 15.58 20.24
C GLY A 280 -0.51 15.10 18.80
N ALA A 281 -1.32 14.15 18.32
CA ALA A 281 -1.36 13.76 16.91
C ALA A 281 -2.27 14.70 16.08
N ASP A 282 -3.32 15.26 16.69
CA ASP A 282 -4.21 16.27 16.13
C ASP A 282 -4.76 15.91 14.73
N GLY A 283 -5.04 14.62 14.51
CA GLY A 283 -5.53 14.05 13.25
C GLY A 283 -4.44 13.73 12.21
N ARG A 284 -3.16 14.00 12.48
CA ARG A 284 -2.05 13.83 11.51
C ARG A 284 -1.78 12.35 11.20
N VAL A 285 -2.14 11.94 9.98
CA VAL A 285 -1.89 10.60 9.44
C VAL A 285 -1.23 10.69 8.06
N ILE A 286 -0.07 10.05 7.88
CA ILE A 286 0.67 9.99 6.61
C ILE A 286 0.83 8.53 6.20
N SER A 287 0.19 8.10 5.12
CA SER A 287 0.32 6.75 4.60
C SER A 287 1.21 6.71 3.37
N VAL A 288 2.15 5.77 3.33
CA VAL A 288 3.10 5.56 2.24
C VAL A 288 2.92 4.15 1.69
N LEU A 289 2.85 4.02 0.36
CA LEU A 289 2.71 2.74 -0.34
C LEU A 289 3.97 1.88 -0.16
N GLU A 290 3.77 0.59 0.13
CA GLU A 290 4.81 -0.44 0.24
C GLU A 290 4.57 -1.54 -0.82
N GLY A 291 4.23 -2.77 -0.42
CA GLY A 291 3.94 -3.91 -1.31
C GLY A 291 2.57 -3.93 -1.98
N GLY A 292 2.35 -4.96 -2.79
CA GLY A 292 1.18 -5.14 -3.67
C GLY A 292 1.62 -5.33 -5.12
N TYR A 293 1.25 -6.48 -5.72
CA TYR A 293 1.85 -6.98 -6.96
C TYR A 293 0.82 -7.44 -8.01
N SER A 294 -0.45 -7.59 -7.66
CA SER A 294 -1.57 -7.70 -8.60
C SER A 294 -2.35 -6.38 -8.68
N ASP A 295 -2.77 -5.99 -9.90
CA ASP A 295 -3.53 -4.75 -10.12
C ASP A 295 -4.81 -4.73 -9.27
N ARG A 296 -5.51 -5.87 -9.20
CA ARG A 296 -6.78 -6.04 -8.46
C ARG A 296 -6.61 -5.87 -6.94
N ALA A 297 -5.50 -6.37 -6.38
CA ALA A 297 -5.15 -6.13 -4.98
C ALA A 297 -4.80 -4.65 -4.73
N LEU A 298 -3.99 -4.06 -5.61
CA LEU A 298 -3.60 -2.66 -5.54
C LEU A 298 -4.81 -1.72 -5.61
N PHE A 299 -5.66 -1.82 -6.64
CA PHE A 299 -6.75 -0.85 -6.79
C PHE A 299 -7.86 -1.05 -5.74
N SER A 300 -8.24 -2.28 -5.39
CA SER A 300 -9.28 -2.49 -4.36
C SER A 300 -8.77 -2.07 -2.96
N GLY A 301 -7.54 -2.44 -2.62
CA GLY A 301 -6.89 -2.10 -1.37
C GLY A 301 -6.65 -0.60 -1.21
N ILE A 302 -6.06 0.06 -2.22
CA ILE A 302 -5.78 1.50 -2.19
C ILE A 302 -7.08 2.31 -2.12
N PHE A 303 -8.11 2.00 -2.92
CA PHE A 303 -9.36 2.75 -2.84
C PHE A 303 -10.09 2.52 -1.51
N SER A 304 -10.14 1.28 -0.98
CA SER A 304 -10.68 0.99 0.35
C SER A 304 -9.97 1.79 1.46
N HIS A 305 -8.64 1.80 1.43
CA HIS A 305 -7.80 2.59 2.33
C HIS A 305 -8.05 4.10 2.20
N VAL A 306 -8.15 4.61 0.98
CA VAL A 306 -8.44 6.03 0.70
C VAL A 306 -9.86 6.43 1.13
N CYS A 307 -10.86 5.54 1.00
CA CYS A 307 -12.18 5.75 1.60
C CYS A 307 -12.09 5.81 3.14
N GLY A 308 -11.23 5.00 3.77
CA GLY A 308 -10.88 5.12 5.18
C GLY A 308 -10.27 6.49 5.52
N LEU A 309 -9.30 6.96 4.73
CA LEU A 309 -8.66 8.28 4.87
C LEU A 309 -9.60 9.45 4.58
N ALA A 310 -10.64 9.27 3.77
CA ALA A 310 -11.58 10.32 3.39
C ALA A 310 -12.66 10.57 4.46
N GLY A 311 -13.12 9.51 5.15
CA GLY A 311 -14.27 9.55 6.07
C GLY A 311 -14.21 10.69 7.09
N ASP A 312 -15.34 11.37 7.29
CA ASP A 312 -15.44 12.54 8.18
C ASP A 312 -15.25 12.16 9.67
N GLN A 313 -14.76 13.11 10.47
CA GLN A 313 -14.57 13.03 11.92
C GLN A 313 -15.02 14.32 12.63
N SER A 314 -16.10 14.96 12.18
CA SER A 314 -16.78 16.03 12.92
C SER A 314 -17.50 15.51 14.19
N ASN A 315 -16.72 15.02 15.16
CA ASN A 315 -17.09 14.63 16.52
C ASN A 315 -18.49 13.99 16.69
N PRO A 316 -18.69 12.72 16.28
CA PRO A 316 -19.85 11.96 16.71
C PRO A 316 -19.78 11.76 18.23
N GLY A 317 -20.80 12.26 18.94
CA GLY A 317 -20.92 12.08 20.39
C GLY A 317 -20.90 10.61 20.83
N PRO A 318 -20.61 10.33 22.11
CA PRO A 318 -20.22 8.99 22.58
C PRO A 318 -21.20 7.89 22.15
N PRO A 319 -20.69 6.76 21.61
CA PRO A 319 -21.51 5.80 20.88
C PRO A 319 -22.58 5.17 21.79
N ARG A 320 -23.85 5.33 21.41
CA ARG A 320 -25.00 4.69 22.07
C ARG A 320 -25.12 3.20 21.73
N GLY A 321 -24.04 2.45 21.92
CA GLY A 321 -24.04 0.99 21.85
C GLY A 321 -24.64 0.38 23.12
N ARG A 322 -25.69 -0.44 22.98
CA ARG A 322 -26.10 -1.37 24.05
C ARG A 322 -24.99 -2.41 24.22
N GLY A 323 -24.45 -2.58 25.44
CA GLY A 323 -23.39 -3.56 25.72
C GLY A 323 -22.35 -3.16 26.76
N GLY A 324 -22.35 -1.90 27.25
CA GLY A 324 -21.47 -1.50 28.36
C GLY A 324 -21.84 -2.19 29.68
N LEU A 325 -20.85 -2.37 30.57
CA LEU A 325 -20.95 -3.04 31.88
C LEU A 325 -22.14 -2.56 32.75
N ALA A 326 -22.55 -1.29 32.62
CA ALA A 326 -23.74 -0.75 33.29
C ALA A 326 -25.04 -1.50 32.93
N TYR A 327 -25.18 -1.96 31.68
CA TYR A 327 -26.33 -2.73 31.22
C TYR A 327 -26.38 -4.12 31.85
N GLU A 328 -25.25 -4.83 31.90
CA GLU A 328 -25.14 -6.12 32.62
C GLU A 328 -25.42 -5.97 34.13
N ILE A 329 -24.96 -4.88 34.74
CA ILE A 329 -25.22 -4.57 36.15
C ILE A 329 -26.72 -4.30 36.38
N SER A 330 -27.39 -3.47 35.57
CA SER A 330 -28.83 -3.25 35.67
C SER A 330 -29.65 -4.54 35.48
N HIS A 331 -29.23 -5.41 34.57
CA HIS A 331 -29.86 -6.72 34.36
C HIS A 331 -29.63 -7.68 35.54
N ARG A 332 -28.43 -7.68 36.16
CA ARG A 332 -28.14 -8.49 37.36
C ARG A 332 -28.81 -8.00 38.64
N ILE A 333 -29.20 -6.73 38.71
CA ILE A 333 -29.95 -6.16 39.86
C ILE A 333 -31.48 -6.33 39.67
N GLY A 334 -31.94 -6.87 38.52
CA GLY A 334 -33.36 -7.14 38.28
C GLY A 334 -34.19 -5.89 38.01
N ILE A 335 -33.59 -4.85 37.41
CA ILE A 335 -34.25 -3.56 37.11
C ILE A 335 -34.99 -3.60 35.77
N ILE A 336 -34.79 -4.65 34.96
CA ILE A 336 -35.42 -4.88 33.67
C ILE A 336 -35.87 -6.35 33.63
N GLU A 337 -37.17 -6.59 33.44
CA GLU A 337 -37.72 -7.91 33.13
C GLU A 337 -38.02 -8.01 31.61
N GLU A 338 -37.90 -9.20 31.03
CA GLU A 338 -38.15 -9.43 29.61
C GLU A 338 -39.63 -9.74 29.32
N GLY A 339 -40.30 -8.85 28.58
CA GLY A 339 -41.54 -9.18 27.84
C GLY A 339 -42.77 -8.37 28.19
N GLU A 340 -43.03 -7.30 27.42
CA GLU A 340 -44.34 -6.79 26.98
C GLU A 340 -44.09 -5.71 25.90
N PRO A 341 -45.02 -5.41 24.98
CA PRO A 341 -44.80 -4.49 23.86
C PRO A 341 -44.93 -3.00 24.28
N ALA A 342 -44.28 -2.12 23.51
CA ALA A 342 -44.20 -0.70 23.83
C ALA A 342 -45.55 0.04 23.74
N VAL A 343 -46.12 0.41 24.88
CA VAL A 343 -47.26 1.34 24.97
C VAL A 343 -46.80 2.76 24.64
N GLN A 344 -47.51 3.44 23.74
CA GLN A 344 -47.25 4.84 23.40
C GLN A 344 -47.67 5.76 24.56
N SER A 345 -46.71 6.41 25.22
CA SER A 345 -46.97 7.48 26.19
C SER A 345 -47.10 8.83 25.48
N THR A 346 -48.33 9.31 25.33
CA THR A 346 -48.63 10.65 24.82
C THR A 346 -48.59 11.69 25.93
N GLU A 347 -47.56 12.54 25.95
CA GLU A 347 -47.60 13.91 26.48
C GLU A 347 -46.52 14.75 25.74
N PRO A 348 -46.72 16.06 25.50
CA PRO A 348 -45.91 16.81 24.55
C PRO A 348 -44.67 17.47 25.19
N ALA A 349 -43.48 17.06 24.74
CA ALA A 349 -42.33 17.94 24.76
C ALA A 349 -42.55 19.12 23.79
N GLY A 350 -42.08 20.32 24.15
CA GLY A 350 -42.30 21.54 23.37
C GLY A 350 -41.64 21.52 21.97
N PRO A 351 -41.95 22.50 21.10
CA PRO A 351 -41.48 22.53 19.72
C PRO A 351 -39.98 22.80 19.63
N TYR A 352 -39.20 21.74 19.71
CA TYR A 352 -37.84 21.72 19.19
C TYR A 352 -37.95 21.50 17.68
N GLU A 353 -37.71 22.56 16.90
CA GLU A 353 -37.63 22.42 15.44
C GLU A 353 -36.53 21.41 15.08
N PRO A 354 -36.73 20.54 14.08
CA PRO A 354 -35.64 19.73 13.57
C PRO A 354 -34.56 20.66 13.03
N LEU A 355 -33.36 20.61 13.61
CA LEU A 355 -32.20 21.33 13.10
C LEU A 355 -31.99 20.95 11.62
N PRO A 356 -31.65 21.92 10.75
CA PRO A 356 -31.59 21.69 9.31
C PRO A 356 -30.56 20.62 8.95
N GLU A 357 -30.83 19.88 7.87
CA GLU A 357 -30.04 18.72 7.42
C GLU A 357 -28.55 19.01 7.19
N SER A 358 -28.16 20.29 7.10
CA SER A 358 -26.80 20.81 7.01
C SER A 358 -25.90 20.59 8.24
N GLN A 359 -26.28 19.73 9.20
CA GLN A 359 -25.45 19.36 10.35
C GLN A 359 -25.26 17.85 10.56
N ASN A 360 -25.78 16.99 9.67
CA ASN A 360 -25.33 15.59 9.58
C ASN A 360 -24.12 15.50 8.64
N LEU A 361 -22.93 15.85 9.15
CA LEU A 361 -21.65 15.57 8.49
C LEU A 361 -21.12 14.16 8.85
N SER A 362 -22.02 13.18 8.79
CA SER A 362 -21.62 11.85 8.34
C SER A 362 -21.06 11.97 6.92
N SER A 363 -19.99 11.24 6.61
CA SER A 363 -19.41 11.17 5.26
C SER A 363 -20.50 11.11 4.19
N LEU A 364 -20.41 11.99 3.18
CA LEU A 364 -21.43 12.19 2.12
C LEU A 364 -21.86 10.88 1.44
N HIS A 365 -20.96 9.90 1.42
CA HIS A 365 -21.31 8.49 1.23
C HIS A 365 -20.74 7.69 2.41
N ALA A 366 -21.56 6.80 2.97
CA ALA A 366 -21.05 5.77 3.86
C ALA A 366 -20.14 4.82 3.07
N TYR A 367 -19.16 4.22 3.74
CA TYR A 367 -18.36 3.16 3.14
C TYR A 367 -19.25 1.91 2.98
N ASP A 368 -19.24 1.32 1.78
CA ASP A 368 -20.05 0.15 1.41
C ASP A 368 -19.10 -0.97 0.90
N PRO A 369 -19.02 -2.12 1.60
CA PRO A 369 -18.15 -3.22 1.20
C PRO A 369 -18.50 -3.83 -0.17
N SER A 370 -19.74 -3.65 -0.66
CA SER A 370 -20.22 -4.29 -1.89
C SER A 370 -19.53 -3.76 -3.16
N TRP A 371 -18.91 -2.58 -3.10
CA TRP A 371 -18.03 -2.03 -4.16
C TRP A 371 -16.88 -2.97 -4.53
N TRP A 372 -16.43 -3.81 -3.59
CA TRP A 372 -15.32 -4.75 -3.78
C TRP A 372 -15.78 -6.18 -4.11
N SER A 373 -17.07 -6.38 -4.36
CA SER A 373 -17.59 -7.66 -4.85
C SER A 373 -16.99 -8.00 -6.22
N SER A 374 -16.79 -9.31 -6.50
CA SER A 374 -16.13 -9.74 -7.75
C SER A 374 -16.72 -9.07 -9.00
N ALA A 375 -18.04 -9.00 -9.10
CA ALA A 375 -18.72 -8.43 -10.26
C ALA A 375 -18.43 -6.93 -10.46
N GLU A 376 -18.26 -6.16 -9.39
CA GLU A 376 -17.93 -4.74 -9.47
C GLU A 376 -16.45 -4.49 -9.82
N LEU A 377 -15.55 -5.35 -9.31
CA LEU A 377 -14.15 -5.35 -9.72
C LEU A 377 -14.01 -5.77 -11.21
N ASP A 378 -14.76 -6.79 -11.64
CA ASP A 378 -14.81 -7.25 -13.04
C ASP A 378 -15.38 -6.13 -13.95
N ASN A 379 -16.38 -5.39 -13.49
CA ASN A 379 -16.91 -4.19 -14.17
C ASN A 379 -15.86 -3.07 -14.28
N LEU A 380 -15.04 -2.83 -13.25
CA LEU A 380 -13.95 -1.85 -13.30
C LEU A 380 -12.83 -2.28 -14.26
N GLU A 381 -12.43 -3.56 -14.22
CA GLU A 381 -11.42 -4.11 -15.14
C GLU A 381 -11.84 -3.96 -16.60
N VAL A 382 -13.12 -4.22 -16.91
CA VAL A 382 -13.70 -3.94 -18.24
C VAL A 382 -13.72 -2.44 -18.57
N ALA A 383 -14.03 -1.57 -17.60
CA ALA A 383 -14.05 -0.12 -17.80
C ALA A 383 -12.65 0.46 -18.08
N MET A 384 -11.61 -0.02 -17.39
CA MET A 384 -10.22 0.42 -17.58
C MET A 384 -9.55 -0.24 -18.79
N GLY A 385 -9.88 -1.50 -19.09
CA GLY A 385 -9.31 -2.24 -20.23
C GLY A 385 -9.96 -1.92 -21.59
N ALA A 386 -11.09 -1.24 -21.61
CA ALA A 386 -11.75 -0.83 -22.85
C ALA A 386 -11.05 0.39 -23.47
N PRO A 387 -10.59 0.33 -24.74
CA PRO A 387 -10.16 1.55 -25.43
C PRO A 387 -11.34 2.52 -25.52
N PRO A 388 -11.10 3.85 -25.41
CA PRO A 388 -12.17 4.83 -25.28
C PRO A 388 -13.15 4.73 -26.46
N LEU A 389 -14.40 4.40 -26.14
CA LEU A 389 -15.49 4.42 -27.12
C LEU A 389 -15.63 5.86 -27.64
N GLU A 390 -15.26 6.08 -28.92
CA GLU A 390 -15.43 7.38 -29.56
C GLU A 390 -16.86 7.90 -29.31
N PRO A 391 -17.02 9.13 -28.80
CA PRO A 391 -18.34 9.65 -28.45
C PRO A 391 -19.18 9.82 -29.71
N LYS A 392 -19.98 8.81 -30.02
CA LYS A 392 -20.95 8.80 -31.11
C LYS A 392 -21.98 9.90 -30.85
N MET A 393 -21.71 11.09 -31.40
CA MET A 393 -22.64 12.22 -31.34
C MET A 393 -24.05 11.74 -31.67
N PRO A 394 -25.04 11.95 -30.78
CA PRO A 394 -26.41 11.55 -31.05
C PRO A 394 -26.88 12.19 -32.37
N ARG A 395 -27.16 11.36 -33.37
CA ARG A 395 -27.72 11.80 -34.65
C ARG A 395 -29.18 12.18 -34.46
N TYR A 396 -29.42 13.34 -33.84
CA TYR A 396 -30.71 14.01 -33.85
C TYR A 396 -31.07 14.38 -35.30
N ALA A 397 -31.75 13.46 -35.97
CA ALA A 397 -32.30 13.65 -37.30
C ALA A 397 -33.56 14.54 -37.23
N THR A 398 -33.39 15.78 -36.77
CA THR A 398 -34.45 16.79 -36.79
C THR A 398 -34.72 17.19 -38.24
N PRO A 399 -35.94 17.00 -38.78
CA PRO A 399 -36.26 17.45 -40.13
C PRO A 399 -36.22 18.99 -40.19
N PRO A 400 -35.81 19.59 -41.32
CA PRO A 400 -35.51 21.01 -41.39
C PRO A 400 -36.78 21.88 -41.37
N THR A 401 -37.17 22.36 -40.20
CA THR A 401 -38.15 23.46 -40.06
C THR A 401 -37.48 24.79 -40.39
N TYR A 402 -37.94 25.43 -41.45
CA TYR A 402 -37.34 26.63 -42.05
C TYR A 402 -37.68 27.92 -41.27
N SER A 403 -37.23 28.03 -40.02
CA SER A 403 -37.23 29.29 -39.24
C SER A 403 -36.33 29.20 -38.00
N SER A 404 -35.08 29.65 -38.12
CA SER A 404 -34.21 29.99 -36.98
C SER A 404 -33.65 31.41 -37.16
N PRO A 405 -33.62 32.27 -36.12
CA PRO A 405 -33.10 33.63 -36.26
C PRO A 405 -31.58 33.64 -36.51
N THR A 406 -31.15 34.37 -37.54
CA THR A 406 -29.72 34.57 -37.84
C THR A 406 -28.98 35.30 -36.72
N GLN A 407 -27.69 35.01 -36.50
CA GLN A 407 -26.84 35.64 -35.47
C GLN A 407 -26.84 37.18 -35.41
N ALA A 408 -27.27 37.87 -36.48
CA ALA A 408 -27.47 39.32 -36.47
C ALA A 408 -28.61 39.79 -35.52
N SER A 409 -29.62 38.96 -35.24
CA SER A 409 -30.74 39.35 -34.35
C SER A 409 -30.46 39.18 -32.86
N THR A 410 -29.53 38.28 -32.50
CA THR A 410 -29.01 38.14 -31.12
C THR A 410 -28.02 39.25 -30.78
N ALA A 411 -27.38 39.88 -31.77
CA ALA A 411 -26.39 40.95 -31.61
C ALA A 411 -26.97 42.36 -31.31
N ARG A 412 -28.10 42.48 -30.58
CA ARG A 412 -28.54 43.77 -30.03
C ARG A 412 -27.93 44.01 -28.66
N VAL A 413 -26.84 44.78 -28.63
CA VAL A 413 -26.17 45.23 -27.39
C VAL A 413 -27.12 46.10 -26.55
N VAL A 414 -27.76 45.49 -25.56
CA VAL A 414 -28.56 46.21 -24.55
C VAL A 414 -27.60 46.80 -23.52
N ASN A 415 -27.46 48.14 -23.51
CA ASN A 415 -26.62 48.83 -22.53
C ASN A 415 -27.15 48.56 -21.09
N PRO A 416 -26.37 47.91 -20.21
CA PRO A 416 -26.87 47.44 -18.91
C PRO A 416 -27.27 48.59 -17.97
N ALA A 417 -26.70 49.79 -18.15
CA ALA A 417 -27.07 50.97 -17.37
C ALA A 417 -28.50 51.46 -17.64
N LYS A 418 -29.12 51.08 -18.77
CA LYS A 418 -30.51 51.42 -19.09
C LYS A 418 -31.51 50.47 -18.44
N MET A 419 -31.21 49.16 -18.41
CA MET A 419 -32.09 48.16 -17.76
C MET A 419 -32.18 48.38 -16.25
N ARG A 420 -31.08 48.78 -15.59
CA ARG A 420 -31.05 49.03 -14.13
C ARG A 420 -31.94 50.20 -13.65
N ARG A 421 -32.46 51.04 -14.56
CA ARG A 421 -33.44 52.10 -14.25
C ARG A 421 -34.91 51.70 -14.47
N SER A 422 -35.17 50.52 -15.04
CA SER A 422 -36.53 50.04 -15.34
C SER A 422 -37.11 49.12 -14.26
N LEU A 423 -36.32 48.76 -13.24
CA LEU A 423 -36.72 47.85 -12.15
C LEU A 423 -36.79 48.55 -10.78
N SER A 424 -36.35 49.81 -10.68
CA SER A 424 -36.41 50.62 -9.46
C SER A 424 -37.82 51.10 -9.07
N GLY A 425 -38.87 50.62 -9.76
CA GLY A 425 -40.28 50.95 -9.49
C GLY A 425 -41.07 49.86 -8.75
N LEU A 426 -40.48 48.68 -8.48
CA LEU A 426 -41.18 47.53 -7.87
C LEU A 426 -40.42 46.96 -6.65
N SER A 427 -39.65 47.80 -5.96
CA SER A 427 -38.91 47.41 -4.74
C SER A 427 -39.70 47.73 -3.46
N ALA A 428 -40.82 47.04 -3.26
CA ALA A 428 -41.52 46.98 -1.98
C ALA A 428 -42.04 45.54 -1.73
N THR A 429 -41.90 45.06 -0.50
CA THR A 429 -42.42 43.77 0.00
C THR A 429 -42.12 42.53 -0.86
N ASN A 430 -40.87 42.06 -0.85
CA ASN A 430 -40.54 40.66 -0.54
C ASN A 430 -39.02 40.47 -0.33
N GLY A 431 -38.63 39.39 0.35
CA GLY A 431 -37.24 39.10 0.71
C GLY A 431 -36.35 38.66 -0.46
N PRO A 432 -35.05 38.37 -0.19
CA PRO A 432 -34.12 37.92 -1.22
C PRO A 432 -34.61 36.60 -1.84
N ILE A 433 -34.85 36.62 -3.15
CA ILE A 433 -35.30 35.43 -3.90
C ILE A 433 -34.15 34.41 -3.89
N SER A 434 -34.33 33.32 -3.15
CA SER A 434 -33.37 32.21 -3.14
C SER A 434 -33.20 31.64 -4.55
N ARG A 435 -31.97 31.29 -4.91
CA ARG A 435 -31.70 30.53 -6.13
C ARG A 435 -32.39 29.17 -5.97
N PRO A 436 -33.13 28.66 -6.97
CA PRO A 436 -33.60 27.28 -6.91
C PRO A 436 -32.36 26.37 -6.73
N PRO A 437 -32.44 25.34 -5.86
CA PRO A 437 -31.30 24.46 -5.63
C PRO A 437 -30.88 23.83 -6.97
N THR A 438 -29.57 23.79 -7.21
CA THR A 438 -29.04 22.95 -8.28
C THR A 438 -29.54 21.52 -8.02
N PRO A 439 -30.12 20.81 -9.00
CA PRO A 439 -30.43 19.39 -8.80
C PRO A 439 -29.14 18.66 -8.41
N PRO A 440 -29.23 17.61 -7.57
CA PRO A 440 -28.06 16.80 -7.23
C PRO A 440 -27.39 16.28 -8.52
N ALA A 441 -26.09 16.06 -8.45
CA ALA A 441 -25.39 15.39 -9.54
C ALA A 441 -26.07 14.03 -9.81
N PRO A 442 -26.18 13.59 -11.08
CA PRO A 442 -26.74 12.28 -11.39
C PRO A 442 -25.90 11.21 -10.70
N GLU A 443 -26.54 10.17 -10.17
CA GLU A 443 -25.83 9.01 -9.64
C GLU A 443 -25.06 8.33 -10.78
N VAL A 444 -23.74 8.25 -10.62
CA VAL A 444 -22.81 7.61 -11.56
C VAL A 444 -22.23 6.39 -10.84
N PRO A 445 -22.20 5.20 -11.46
CA PRO A 445 -21.56 4.02 -10.86
C PRO A 445 -20.12 4.33 -10.46
N TRP A 446 -19.70 3.88 -9.28
CA TRP A 446 -18.38 4.20 -8.73
C TRP A 446 -17.25 3.79 -9.68
N THR A 447 -17.42 2.69 -10.42
CA THR A 447 -16.50 2.21 -11.46
C THR A 447 -16.29 3.21 -12.59
N VAL A 448 -17.37 3.86 -13.06
CA VAL A 448 -17.32 4.92 -14.07
C VAL A 448 -16.69 6.18 -13.49
N ALA A 449 -17.03 6.56 -12.26
CA ALA A 449 -16.42 7.70 -11.59
C ALA A 449 -14.91 7.52 -11.37
N ALA A 450 -14.46 6.32 -10.98
CA ALA A 450 -13.05 5.97 -10.83
C ALA A 450 -12.30 6.00 -12.17
N HIS A 451 -12.91 5.52 -13.26
CA HIS A 451 -12.32 5.60 -14.60
C HIS A 451 -12.25 7.03 -15.16
N GLU A 452 -13.26 7.88 -14.95
CA GLU A 452 -13.13 9.30 -15.35
C GLU A 452 -12.12 10.05 -14.46
N LEU A 453 -11.99 9.70 -13.17
CA LEU A 453 -10.97 10.25 -12.28
C LEU A 453 -9.55 9.82 -12.69
N SER A 454 -9.33 8.56 -13.08
CA SER A 454 -7.99 8.10 -13.45
C SER A 454 -7.44 8.84 -14.67
N LYS A 455 -8.28 9.21 -15.64
CA LYS A 455 -7.92 10.07 -16.78
C LYS A 455 -7.48 11.50 -16.41
N LEU A 456 -7.85 11.98 -15.22
CA LEU A 456 -7.46 13.30 -14.70
C LEU A 456 -6.16 13.22 -13.87
N LEU A 457 -5.88 12.06 -13.27
CA LEU A 457 -4.71 11.83 -12.41
C LEU A 457 -3.51 11.26 -13.17
N ILE A 458 -3.74 10.45 -14.22
CA ILE A 458 -2.71 9.78 -15.00
C ILE A 458 -2.27 10.68 -16.17
N PRO A 459 -0.99 11.10 -16.26
CA PRO A 459 -0.54 11.98 -17.34
C PRO A 459 -0.56 11.26 -18.70
N SER A 460 -1.41 11.73 -19.61
CA SER A 460 -1.60 11.15 -20.96
C SER A 460 -0.38 11.25 -21.89
N ASP A 461 0.65 11.99 -21.48
CA ASP A 461 1.91 12.23 -22.20
C ASP A 461 3.09 11.39 -21.66
N ARG A 462 2.87 10.59 -20.60
CA ARG A 462 3.90 9.73 -19.97
C ARG A 462 3.58 8.25 -20.17
N GLN A 463 4.61 7.43 -20.42
CA GLN A 463 4.46 5.97 -20.38
C GLN A 463 4.19 5.51 -18.93
N THR A 464 3.10 4.75 -18.76
CA THR A 464 2.66 4.16 -17.48
C THR A 464 2.97 2.67 -17.36
N ASP A 465 3.25 2.00 -18.48
CA ASP A 465 3.46 0.56 -18.54
C ASP A 465 4.68 0.12 -17.72
N SER A 466 4.54 -0.99 -16.99
CA SER A 466 5.66 -1.62 -16.30
C SER A 466 6.53 -2.44 -17.25
N CYS A 467 7.84 -2.45 -17.01
CA CYS A 467 8.79 -3.31 -17.72
C CYS A 467 9.12 -4.54 -16.86
N THR A 468 9.24 -5.73 -17.47
CA THR A 468 9.75 -6.91 -16.76
C THR A 468 11.25 -6.78 -16.49
N ALA A 469 11.78 -7.63 -15.60
CA ALA A 469 13.23 -7.74 -15.40
C ALA A 469 13.94 -8.16 -16.69
N GLU A 470 13.30 -8.98 -17.51
CA GLU A 470 13.76 -9.43 -18.82
C GLU A 470 13.83 -8.28 -19.82
N ASP A 471 12.82 -7.40 -19.87
CA ASP A 471 12.80 -6.21 -20.74
C ASP A 471 13.95 -5.25 -20.40
N LEU A 472 14.08 -4.92 -19.11
CA LEU A 472 15.15 -4.04 -18.59
C LEU A 472 16.54 -4.63 -18.86
N ASN A 473 16.71 -5.95 -18.69
CA ASN A 473 17.97 -6.63 -19.03
C ASN A 473 18.24 -6.66 -20.54
N ALA A 474 17.23 -6.85 -21.38
CA ALA A 474 17.34 -6.80 -22.83
C ALA A 474 17.67 -5.39 -23.35
N GLU A 475 17.11 -4.35 -22.73
CA GLU A 475 17.46 -2.95 -23.00
C GLU A 475 18.88 -2.61 -22.51
N ALA A 476 19.23 -2.93 -21.25
CA ALA A 476 20.58 -2.70 -20.73
C ALA A 476 21.65 -3.44 -21.55
N THR A 477 21.34 -4.62 -22.10
CA THR A 477 22.21 -5.36 -23.02
C THR A 477 22.35 -4.68 -24.39
N ARG A 478 21.26 -4.12 -24.94
CA ARG A 478 21.30 -3.29 -26.16
C ARG A 478 22.14 -2.03 -25.93
N ALA A 479 21.85 -1.25 -24.89
CA ALA A 479 22.59 -0.04 -24.54
C ALA A 479 24.09 -0.29 -24.31
N ARG A 480 24.46 -1.41 -23.69
CA ARG A 480 25.88 -1.84 -23.57
C ARG A 480 26.52 -2.11 -24.94
N ARG A 481 25.82 -2.83 -25.83
CA ARG A 481 26.29 -3.13 -27.19
C ARG A 481 26.45 -1.87 -28.04
N ASP A 482 25.51 -0.94 -27.96
CA ASP A 482 25.53 0.29 -28.74
C ASP A 482 26.60 1.27 -28.23
N ARG A 483 26.78 1.35 -26.92
CA ARG A 483 27.91 2.08 -26.31
C ARG A 483 29.26 1.46 -26.68
N GLN A 484 29.32 0.14 -26.90
CA GLN A 484 30.53 -0.55 -27.36
C GLN A 484 30.79 -0.35 -28.86
N SER A 485 29.75 -0.23 -29.71
CA SER A 485 29.90 0.05 -31.14
C SER A 485 30.36 1.49 -31.39
N LEU A 486 29.85 2.47 -30.61
CA LEU A 486 30.30 3.86 -30.62
C LEU A 486 31.77 4.06 -30.19
N LEU A 487 32.38 3.06 -29.53
CA LEU A 487 33.78 3.08 -29.08
C LEU A 487 34.75 2.34 -30.02
N GLN A 488 34.27 1.78 -31.14
CA GLN A 488 35.16 1.23 -32.16
C GLN A 488 35.62 2.32 -33.15
N PRO A 489 36.93 2.59 -33.30
CA PRO A 489 37.41 3.49 -34.34
C PRO A 489 37.13 2.91 -35.72
N THR A 490 36.53 3.71 -36.60
CA THR A 490 36.33 3.36 -38.02
C THR A 490 37.68 3.35 -38.75
N VAL A 491 38.34 2.19 -38.78
CA VAL A 491 39.59 2.01 -39.53
C VAL A 491 39.32 2.25 -41.03
N PRO A 492 39.97 3.24 -41.68
CA PRO A 492 39.80 3.45 -43.11
C PRO A 492 40.45 2.29 -43.87
N ALA A 493 39.71 1.72 -44.83
CA ALA A 493 40.20 0.60 -45.63
C ALA A 493 41.45 1.00 -46.45
N PRO A 494 42.51 0.18 -46.50
CA PRO A 494 43.73 0.51 -47.21
C PRO A 494 43.50 0.53 -48.73
N ALA A 495 44.03 1.57 -49.38
CA ALA A 495 43.98 1.68 -50.84
C ALA A 495 44.87 0.61 -51.49
N THR A 496 44.33 -0.09 -52.50
CA THR A 496 45.09 -0.96 -53.40
C THR A 496 44.97 -0.44 -54.84
N SER A 497 46.08 -0.52 -55.57
CA SER A 497 46.25 0.14 -56.87
C SER A 497 45.57 -0.62 -58.01
N ALA A 498 45.17 0.12 -59.04
CA ALA A 498 44.43 -0.41 -60.18
C ALA A 498 45.28 -1.30 -61.12
N ASN A 499 44.60 -2.25 -61.76
CA ASN A 499 44.89 -2.61 -63.15
C ASN A 499 43.55 -2.84 -63.88
N ALA A 500 43.46 -2.48 -65.15
CA ALA A 500 42.16 -2.13 -65.77
C ALA A 500 41.79 -2.92 -67.03
N SER A 501 40.51 -3.28 -67.13
CA SER A 501 39.81 -3.59 -68.39
C SER A 501 38.40 -2.98 -68.36
N SER A 502 37.90 -2.55 -69.51
CA SER A 502 36.85 -1.52 -69.64
C SER A 502 35.39 -2.00 -69.52
N ARG A 503 34.62 -1.34 -68.62
CA ARG A 503 33.29 -0.67 -68.78
C ARG A 503 32.24 -1.17 -69.82
N PRO A 504 30.90 -0.89 -69.66
CA PRO A 504 30.21 -0.13 -68.59
C PRO A 504 28.80 -0.63 -68.10
N SER A 505 28.52 -0.46 -66.79
CA SER A 505 27.25 0.00 -66.14
C SER A 505 25.86 -0.68 -66.34
N SER A 506 25.04 -0.64 -65.26
CA SER A 506 23.56 -0.84 -65.19
C SER A 506 23.06 -2.30 -65.34
N ARG A 507 22.08 -2.82 -64.55
CA ARG A 507 21.12 -2.20 -63.60
C ARG A 507 20.62 -3.22 -62.54
N MET A 508 20.13 -2.71 -61.41
CA MET A 508 19.10 -3.27 -60.49
C MET A 508 19.22 -4.72 -59.96
N SER A 509 19.31 -4.85 -58.63
CA SER A 509 19.09 -6.10 -57.89
C SER A 509 17.60 -6.47 -57.78
N LEU A 510 17.30 -7.77 -57.83
CA LEU A 510 15.94 -8.31 -57.74
C LEU A 510 15.32 -8.24 -56.33
N ARG A 511 13.98 -8.32 -56.28
CA ARG A 511 13.15 -8.21 -55.08
C ARG A 511 12.27 -9.46 -54.98
N GLU A 512 12.67 -10.44 -54.18
CA GLU A 512 11.93 -11.69 -54.03
C GLU A 512 10.69 -11.54 -53.13
N ARG A 513 9.70 -12.42 -53.32
CA ARG A 513 8.36 -12.32 -52.72
C ARG A 513 8.04 -13.51 -51.82
N LYS A 514 7.37 -13.20 -50.70
CA LYS A 514 6.74 -14.14 -49.77
C LYS A 514 5.67 -14.98 -50.50
N PRO A 515 5.67 -16.33 -50.37
CA PRO A 515 4.64 -17.19 -50.97
C PRO A 515 3.30 -17.13 -50.22
N ALA A 516 2.21 -17.50 -50.89
CA ALA A 516 0.83 -17.44 -50.38
C ALA A 516 0.18 -18.83 -50.27
N LYS A 517 -0.90 -18.94 -49.48
CA LYS A 517 -1.73 -20.15 -49.34
C LYS A 517 -2.88 -20.19 -50.36
N ALA A 518 -3.23 -21.39 -50.81
CA ALA A 518 -4.53 -21.74 -51.42
C ALA A 518 -4.68 -23.28 -51.48
N PRO A 519 -5.88 -23.84 -51.67
CA PRO A 519 -7.21 -23.42 -51.17
C PRO A 519 -7.86 -24.56 -50.33
N ALA A 520 -9.16 -24.45 -50.04
CA ALA A 520 -9.92 -25.42 -49.21
C ALA A 520 -10.86 -26.32 -50.02
N TYR A 521 -11.38 -27.37 -49.38
CA TYR A 521 -12.63 -28.04 -49.75
C TYR A 521 -13.39 -28.47 -48.47
N SER A 522 -14.71 -28.63 -48.58
CA SER A 522 -15.61 -28.92 -47.46
C SER A 522 -16.77 -29.79 -47.92
N GLU A 523 -17.17 -30.77 -47.11
CA GLU A 523 -18.45 -31.47 -47.27
C GLU A 523 -18.98 -31.93 -45.89
N SER A 524 -20.28 -32.25 -45.81
CA SER A 524 -21.05 -32.30 -44.56
C SER A 524 -21.91 -33.56 -44.43
N GLY A 525 -22.01 -34.14 -43.23
CA GLY A 525 -22.89 -35.29 -42.97
C GLY A 525 -23.29 -35.45 -41.50
N ASN A 526 -24.56 -35.77 -41.25
CA ASN A 526 -25.15 -35.97 -39.91
C ASN A 526 -24.83 -37.37 -39.34
N GLY A 527 -24.88 -37.51 -38.02
CA GLY A 527 -24.91 -38.80 -37.31
C GLY A 527 -25.05 -38.59 -35.80
N ALA A 528 -25.75 -39.50 -35.09
CA ALA A 528 -26.07 -39.34 -33.67
C ALA A 528 -25.96 -40.65 -32.87
N ASN A 529 -25.87 -40.49 -31.54
CA ASN A 529 -26.16 -41.46 -30.48
C ASN A 529 -25.19 -42.64 -30.15
N ASP A 530 -25.35 -43.06 -28.89
CA ASP A 530 -25.09 -44.35 -28.24
C ASP A 530 -23.66 -44.92 -28.04
N ASP A 531 -23.10 -44.60 -26.85
CA ASP A 531 -23.00 -45.51 -25.68
C ASP A 531 -22.11 -46.81 -25.69
N LYS A 532 -21.68 -47.20 -24.47
CA LYS A 532 -21.11 -48.49 -24.00
C LYS A 532 -19.67 -48.93 -24.35
N HIS A 533 -18.84 -48.92 -23.29
CA HIS A 533 -17.99 -50.02 -22.76
C HIS A 533 -17.05 -50.86 -23.67
N SER A 534 -15.79 -51.04 -23.23
CA SER A 534 -15.21 -52.34 -22.76
C SER A 534 -13.73 -52.64 -23.14
N LYS A 535 -12.87 -52.69 -22.11
CA LYS A 535 -11.74 -53.63 -21.90
C LYS A 535 -10.69 -53.89 -23.01
N SER A 536 -9.49 -53.34 -22.77
CA SER A 536 -8.21 -54.06 -22.60
C SER A 536 -7.76 -55.16 -23.59
N ARG A 537 -6.60 -54.94 -24.24
CA ARG A 537 -5.51 -55.93 -24.28
C ARG A 537 -4.10 -55.31 -24.42
N ARG A 538 -3.07 -56.14 -24.19
CA ARG A 538 -1.65 -55.79 -23.93
C ARG A 538 -0.71 -56.52 -24.92
N LYS A 539 0.42 -55.90 -25.31
CA LYS A 539 1.81 -56.46 -25.49
C LYS A 539 2.75 -55.31 -25.96
N THR A 540 3.82 -54.90 -25.24
CA THR A 540 5.21 -55.46 -25.09
C THR A 540 6.05 -55.41 -26.39
N VAL A 541 7.37 -55.17 -26.40
CA VAL A 541 8.45 -55.93 -25.69
C VAL A 541 9.73 -55.10 -25.39
N ALA A 542 10.21 -55.20 -24.13
CA ALA A 542 11.60 -55.37 -23.65
C ALA A 542 11.54 -55.48 -22.10
N GLY A 543 12.26 -56.32 -21.34
CA GLY A 543 13.25 -57.39 -21.64
C GLY A 543 14.68 -56.97 -21.27
N ALA A 544 15.33 -57.43 -20.19
CA ALA A 544 14.94 -58.26 -19.02
C ALA A 544 15.79 -57.79 -17.79
N ALA A 545 16.23 -58.50 -16.73
CA ALA A 545 16.16 -59.87 -16.16
C ALA A 545 16.81 -59.82 -14.73
N VAL A 546 16.70 -60.76 -13.78
CA VAL A 546 15.68 -61.77 -13.40
C VAL A 546 16.00 -62.32 -11.97
N LEU A 547 14.99 -62.52 -11.10
CA LEU A 547 15.03 -63.23 -9.77
C LEU A 547 15.96 -62.63 -8.66
N ALA A 548 15.74 -62.75 -7.34
CA ALA A 548 14.66 -63.23 -6.43
C ALA A 548 15.10 -62.89 -4.96
N THR A 549 14.40 -62.99 -3.81
CA THR A 549 13.04 -63.36 -3.31
C THR A 549 12.96 -62.82 -1.84
N ASP A 550 11.85 -62.71 -1.07
CA ASP A 550 10.40 -62.79 -1.34
C ASP A 550 9.58 -61.83 -0.43
N LYS A 551 9.01 -62.32 0.70
CA LYS A 551 7.97 -61.70 1.57
C LYS A 551 8.03 -62.26 3.03
N PRO A 552 7.25 -61.79 4.04
CA PRO A 552 6.02 -60.98 4.01
C PRO A 552 5.99 -59.74 4.94
N SER A 553 4.80 -59.35 5.43
CA SER A 553 4.42 -58.00 5.86
C SER A 553 3.76 -57.90 7.24
N SER A 554 3.61 -56.66 7.73
CA SER A 554 2.71 -56.16 8.80
C SER A 554 3.15 -56.33 10.28
N GLY A 555 2.69 -55.41 11.14
CA GLY A 555 2.88 -55.46 12.60
C GLY A 555 3.05 -54.07 13.26
N VAL A 556 2.09 -53.65 14.09
CA VAL A 556 2.05 -52.36 14.80
C VAL A 556 2.53 -52.48 16.25
N SER A 557 3.48 -51.62 16.69
CA SER A 557 3.79 -51.22 18.10
C SER A 557 4.15 -52.34 19.13
N PRO A 558 4.68 -52.06 20.36
CA PRO A 558 4.76 -50.79 21.10
C PRO A 558 6.08 -50.49 21.91
N ILE A 559 6.01 -49.41 22.70
CA ILE A 559 6.89 -48.92 23.80
C ILE A 559 7.00 -49.96 24.95
N PRO A 560 8.17 -50.16 25.65
CA PRO A 560 8.30 -49.63 27.04
C PRO A 560 9.70 -49.34 27.67
N ALA A 561 9.67 -48.44 28.66
CA ALA A 561 10.38 -48.42 29.96
C ALA A 561 11.82 -47.87 30.15
N ALA A 562 12.01 -47.23 31.33
CA ALA A 562 13.27 -46.81 31.98
C ALA A 562 13.74 -47.89 33.01
N THR A 563 14.73 -47.77 33.91
CA THR A 563 15.25 -46.70 34.82
C THR A 563 16.53 -47.28 35.52
N PRO A 564 17.10 -46.83 36.68
CA PRO A 564 17.27 -45.50 37.32
C PRO A 564 18.76 -45.19 37.73
N GLY A 565 19.08 -44.02 38.34
CA GLY A 565 20.46 -43.79 38.85
C GLY A 565 20.89 -42.47 39.54
N SER A 566 20.39 -42.18 40.76
CA SER A 566 21.12 -41.62 41.94
C SER A 566 21.98 -40.29 41.93
N GLN A 567 21.74 -39.45 42.97
CA GLN A 567 22.68 -38.58 43.74
C GLN A 567 23.25 -37.21 43.24
N ARG A 568 22.55 -36.12 43.63
CA ARG A 568 22.87 -35.11 44.70
C ARG A 568 24.25 -34.37 44.77
N THR A 569 24.16 -33.07 45.14
CA THR A 569 25.23 -32.07 45.51
C THR A 569 25.93 -31.34 44.34
N GLY A 570 26.41 -30.08 44.44
CA GLY A 570 26.46 -29.13 45.59
C GLY A 570 26.77 -27.65 45.17
N ARG A 571 26.93 -26.73 46.14
CA ARG A 571 27.12 -25.26 45.93
C ARG A 571 28.57 -24.82 45.62
N ARG A 572 28.74 -23.80 44.76
CA ARG A 572 29.65 -22.60 44.79
C ARG A 572 29.48 -21.85 43.44
N HIS A 573 29.39 -20.52 43.26
CA HIS A 573 29.78 -19.30 43.98
C HIS A 573 31.24 -18.83 43.78
N TRP A 574 31.48 -18.10 42.68
CA TRP A 574 32.54 -17.10 42.37
C TRP A 574 32.03 -16.22 41.19
N GLY A 575 32.42 -14.96 40.97
CA GLY A 575 33.14 -14.03 41.85
C GLY A 575 34.16 -13.10 41.15
N PHE A 576 33.72 -11.99 40.52
CA PHE A 576 34.56 -10.90 39.93
C PHE A 576 35.48 -11.36 38.75
N SER A 577 36.04 -10.50 37.87
CA SER A 577 36.43 -9.08 38.00
C SER A 577 36.47 -8.31 36.65
N ARG A 578 36.89 -7.02 36.69
CA ARG A 578 37.10 -6.12 35.54
C ARG A 578 38.55 -6.12 35.03
N ARG A 579 38.73 -5.86 33.72
CA ARG A 579 39.72 -4.98 33.05
C ARG A 579 39.32 -4.94 31.55
N ILE A 580 39.21 -3.80 30.86
CA ILE A 580 40.24 -2.78 30.55
C ILE A 580 41.40 -3.41 29.75
N PHE A 581 41.27 -3.38 28.43
CA PHE A 581 42.03 -2.44 27.60
C PHE A 581 41.09 -1.82 26.56
#